data_AF-A0A259F8V5-F1
#
_entry.id   AF-A0A259F8V5-F1
#
_cell.length_a   1.000
_cell.length_b   1.000
_cell.length_c   1.000
_cell.angle_alpha   90.00
_cell.angle_beta   90.00
_cell.angle_gamma   90.00
#
_symmetry.space_group_name_H-M   'P 1'
#
loop_
_entity.id
_entity.type
_entity.pdbx_description
1 polymer ?
#
loop_
_entity_poly.entity_id
_entity_poly.type
_entity_poly.pdbx_seq_one_letter_code
_entity_poly.pdbx_strand_id
1 'polypeptide(L)'
;MANPIDPQALPQAIELLKQAKPLFESGDAFALATVAAFGAIGGSLATFFPGYWLSKHQERQLKHSVSTQLYAEIQATLRIERHRGYIDSLRAIIEQFDRGEISSASFHVQFAEERFPIYKANIQNLGKLDTRLQQKVVLLYQFIEAGIQDMKLGGLLNATPVGREPFAEIHEILSSARHLGDEVLAQIEADYPGTR
;
A
#
# COMPACT_ATOMS: atom_id res chain seq x y z
N MET A 1 -20.48 -6.09 -2.79
CA MET A 1 -21.13 -5.79 -4.09
C MET A 1 -21.75 -4.41 -3.96
N ALA A 2 -21.16 -3.40 -4.58
CA ALA A 2 -21.71 -2.04 -4.61
C ALA A 2 -22.88 -2.02 -5.60
N ASN A 3 -24.02 -1.47 -5.18
CA ASN A 3 -25.17 -1.28 -6.06
C ASN A 3 -24.78 -0.24 -7.13
N PRO A 4 -24.85 -0.53 -8.43
CA PRO A 4 -24.52 0.45 -9.45
C PRO A 4 -25.50 1.63 -9.34
N ILE A 5 -24.96 2.85 -9.44
CA ILE A 5 -25.74 4.08 -9.56
C ILE A 5 -26.66 3.88 -10.77
N ASP A 6 -27.98 3.79 -10.54
CA ASP A 6 -28.95 3.63 -11.60
C ASP A 6 -28.94 4.89 -12.50
N PRO A 7 -28.45 4.81 -13.75
CA PRO A 7 -28.36 5.95 -14.64
C PRO A 7 -29.74 6.46 -15.08
N GLN A 8 -30.81 5.72 -14.77
CA GLN A 8 -32.19 6.12 -15.04
C GLN A 8 -32.83 6.96 -13.91
N ALA A 9 -32.18 7.07 -12.75
CA ALA A 9 -32.72 7.85 -11.63
C ALA A 9 -32.83 9.35 -11.91
N LEU A 10 -31.88 9.93 -12.68
CA LEU A 10 -31.89 11.35 -13.04
C LEU A 10 -33.03 11.70 -14.02
N PRO A 11 -33.21 10.96 -15.13
CA PRO A 11 -34.33 11.18 -16.04
C PRO A 11 -35.69 11.04 -15.36
N GLN A 12 -35.87 10.04 -14.49
CA GLN A 12 -37.12 9.80 -13.76
C GLN A 12 -37.44 10.94 -12.76
N ALA A 13 -36.43 11.46 -12.07
CA ALA A 13 -36.60 12.62 -11.19
C ALA A 13 -37.02 13.88 -11.96
N ILE A 14 -36.46 14.10 -13.16
CA ILE A 14 -36.83 15.22 -14.03
C ILE A 14 -38.25 15.06 -14.58
N GLU A 15 -38.67 13.84 -14.89
CA GLU A 15 -40.01 13.53 -15.40
C GLU A 15 -41.09 13.71 -14.32
N LEU A 16 -40.81 13.26 -13.09
CA LEU A 16 -41.67 13.50 -11.93
C LEU A 16 -41.84 15.00 -11.63
N LEU A 17 -40.77 15.78 -11.75
CA LEU A 17 -40.84 17.25 -11.61
C LEU A 17 -41.69 17.91 -12.70
N LYS A 18 -41.64 17.40 -13.94
CA LYS A 18 -42.50 17.88 -15.05
C LYS A 18 -43.97 17.53 -14.82
N GLN A 19 -44.27 16.35 -14.31
CA GLN A 19 -45.63 15.92 -13.99
C GLN A 19 -46.21 16.65 -12.77
N ALA A 20 -45.36 17.12 -11.86
CA ALA A 20 -45.76 17.93 -10.72
C ALA A 20 -46.02 19.41 -11.07
N LYS A 21 -45.54 19.90 -12.22
CA LYS A 21 -45.68 21.30 -12.66
C LYS A 21 -47.14 21.85 -12.62
N PRO A 22 -48.18 21.13 -13.10
CA PRO A 22 -49.57 21.62 -13.01
C PRO A 22 -50.14 21.64 -11.59
N LEU A 23 -49.52 20.93 -10.63
CA LEU A 23 -49.91 20.96 -9.22
C LEU A 23 -49.41 22.22 -8.50
N PHE A 24 -48.54 23.03 -9.10
CA PHE A 24 -48.10 24.31 -8.54
C PHE A 24 -49.02 25.49 -8.90
N GLU A 25 -49.99 25.29 -9.80
CA GLU A 25 -50.90 26.36 -10.28
C GLU A 25 -52.22 26.47 -9.49
N SER A 26 -52.56 25.48 -8.65
CA SER A 26 -53.74 25.54 -7.76
C SER A 26 -53.35 25.95 -6.34
N GLY A 27 -53.98 27.01 -5.81
CA GLY A 27 -53.58 27.68 -4.57
C GLY A 27 -53.52 26.80 -3.30
N ASP A 28 -54.30 25.72 -3.22
CA ASP A 28 -54.27 24.77 -2.09
C ASP A 28 -53.15 23.70 -2.23
N ALA A 29 -52.65 23.49 -3.44
CA ALA A 29 -51.59 22.52 -3.72
C ALA A 29 -50.18 23.10 -3.52
N PHE A 30 -50.04 24.43 -3.34
CA PHE A 30 -48.76 25.07 -3.02
C PHE A 30 -48.18 24.57 -1.70
N ALA A 31 -49.01 24.43 -0.65
CA ALA A 31 -48.55 23.91 0.65
C ALA A 31 -48.09 22.46 0.55
N LEU A 32 -48.84 21.62 -0.16
CA LEU A 32 -48.52 20.21 -0.35
C LEU A 32 -47.28 20.01 -1.23
N ALA A 33 -47.16 20.79 -2.31
CA ALA A 33 -46.02 20.79 -3.21
C ALA A 33 -44.76 21.34 -2.55
N THR A 34 -44.89 22.30 -1.63
CA THR A 34 -43.78 22.81 -0.81
C THR A 34 -43.30 21.75 0.18
N VAL A 35 -44.21 21.07 0.90
CA VAL A 35 -43.87 19.96 1.81
C VAL A 35 -43.24 18.78 1.05
N ALA A 36 -43.75 18.43 -0.13
CA ALA A 36 -43.18 17.38 -0.98
C ALA A 36 -41.80 17.76 -1.55
N ALA A 37 -41.60 19.01 -1.98
CA ALA A 37 -40.32 19.50 -2.46
C ALA A 37 -39.26 19.56 -1.34
N PHE A 38 -39.63 20.05 -0.15
CA PHE A 38 -38.74 20.01 1.02
C PHE A 38 -38.52 18.60 1.54
N GLY A 39 -39.50 17.69 1.43
CA GLY A 39 -39.34 16.27 1.76
C GLY A 39 -38.41 15.52 0.79
N ALA A 40 -38.46 15.84 -0.51
CA ALA A 40 -37.59 15.27 -1.53
C ALA A 40 -36.17 15.85 -1.50
N ILE A 41 -36.02 17.15 -1.24
CA ILE A 41 -34.71 17.80 -1.03
C ILE A 41 -34.11 17.36 0.31
N GLY A 42 -34.92 17.27 1.36
CA GLY A 42 -34.51 16.77 2.67
C GLY A 42 -34.11 15.30 2.65
N GLY A 43 -34.88 14.44 1.97
CA GLY A 43 -34.59 13.02 1.81
C GLY A 43 -33.37 12.73 0.93
N SER A 44 -33.13 13.53 -0.11
CA SER A 44 -31.91 13.42 -0.93
C SER A 44 -30.68 13.91 -0.16
N LEU A 45 -30.71 15.08 0.48
CA LEU A 45 -29.58 15.55 1.30
C LEU A 45 -29.29 14.65 2.50
N ALA A 46 -30.32 14.07 3.13
CA ALA A 46 -30.17 13.11 4.22
C ALA A 46 -29.58 11.76 3.81
N THR A 47 -29.59 11.40 2.51
CA THR A 47 -28.93 10.18 1.99
C THR A 47 -27.52 10.46 1.45
N PHE A 48 -27.24 11.65 0.92
CA PHE A 48 -25.91 12.03 0.43
C PHE A 48 -24.89 12.33 1.54
N PHE A 49 -25.31 13.02 2.61
CA PHE A 49 -24.39 13.44 3.68
C PHE A 49 -23.78 12.26 4.46
N PRO A 50 -24.58 11.25 4.89
CA PRO A 50 -24.04 10.07 5.56
C PRO A 50 -23.11 9.26 4.67
N GLY A 51 -23.44 9.12 3.38
CA GLY A 51 -22.63 8.36 2.42
C GLY A 51 -21.23 8.97 2.21
N TYR A 52 -21.14 10.30 2.09
CA TYR A 52 -19.86 10.99 1.94
C TYR A 52 -19.00 10.88 3.21
N TRP A 53 -19.61 11.09 4.39
CA TRP A 53 -18.89 11.01 5.66
C TRP A 53 -18.42 9.58 5.96
N LEU A 54 -19.29 8.59 5.72
CA LEU A 54 -18.97 7.17 5.85
C LEU A 54 -17.84 6.77 4.88
N SER A 55 -17.89 7.22 3.63
CA SER A 55 -16.84 6.95 2.64
C SER A 55 -15.49 7.52 3.07
N LYS A 56 -15.43 8.77 3.56
CA LYS A 56 -14.19 9.35 4.08
C LYS A 56 -13.67 8.63 5.32
N HIS A 57 -14.56 8.21 6.21
CA HIS A 57 -14.18 7.46 7.40
C HIS A 57 -13.60 6.08 7.03
N GLN A 58 -14.26 5.37 6.11
CA GLN A 58 -13.77 4.10 5.57
C GLN A 58 -12.42 4.25 4.87
N GLU A 59 -12.22 5.33 4.10
CA GLU A 59 -10.94 5.60 3.44
C GLU A 59 -9.81 5.80 4.47
N ARG A 60 -10.07 6.55 5.55
CA ARG A 60 -9.09 6.75 6.63
C ARG A 60 -8.75 5.46 7.35
N GLN A 61 -9.77 4.66 7.70
CA GLN A 61 -9.57 3.36 8.33
C GLN A 61 -8.79 2.40 7.42
N LEU A 62 -9.07 2.41 6.12
CA LEU A 62 -8.35 1.60 5.14
C LEU A 62 -6.87 2.02 5.07
N LYS A 63 -6.56 3.32 4.96
CA LYS A 63 -5.18 3.81 4.96
C LYS A 63 -4.43 3.38 6.22
N HIS A 64 -5.07 3.56 7.38
CA HIS A 64 -4.48 3.16 8.65
C HIS A 64 -4.22 1.65 8.69
N SER A 65 -5.23 0.83 8.38
CA SER A 65 -5.10 -0.63 8.36
C SER A 65 -3.98 -1.12 7.42
N VAL A 66 -3.91 -0.58 6.19
CA VAL A 66 -2.86 -0.91 5.21
C VAL A 66 -1.49 -0.50 5.73
N SER A 67 -1.37 0.71 6.30
CA SER A 67 -0.10 1.20 6.85
C SER A 67 0.39 0.36 8.02
N THR A 68 -0.48 -0.05 8.94
CA THR A 68 -0.15 -0.91 10.08
C THR A 68 0.30 -2.30 9.63
N GLN A 69 -0.39 -2.87 8.64
CA GLN A 69 -0.03 -4.16 8.07
C GLN A 69 1.35 -4.13 7.41
N LEU A 70 1.62 -3.12 6.58
CA LEU A 70 2.93 -2.94 5.94
C LEU A 70 4.03 -2.67 6.98
N TYR A 71 3.75 -1.87 8.00
CA TYR A 71 4.66 -1.62 9.11
C TYR A 71 5.09 -2.92 9.78
N ALA A 72 4.13 -3.78 10.13
CA ALA A 72 4.40 -5.06 10.78
C ALA A 72 5.27 -5.98 9.90
N GLU A 73 4.95 -6.09 8.59
CA GLU A 73 5.75 -6.92 7.66
C GLU A 73 7.18 -6.39 7.52
N ILE A 74 7.35 -5.09 7.26
CA ILE A 74 8.67 -4.47 7.08
C ILE A 74 9.50 -4.58 8.36
N GLN A 75 8.90 -4.29 9.52
CA GLN A 75 9.57 -4.41 10.80
C GLN A 75 10.01 -5.86 11.07
N ALA A 76 9.16 -6.85 10.78
CA ALA A 76 9.51 -8.26 10.91
C ALA A 76 10.65 -8.63 9.96
N THR A 77 10.60 -8.21 8.70
CA THR A 77 11.66 -8.46 7.71
C THR A 77 13.00 -7.89 8.15
N LEU A 78 13.05 -6.62 8.59
CA LEU A 78 14.29 -6.00 9.07
C LEU A 78 14.81 -6.69 10.34
N ARG A 79 13.91 -7.12 11.24
CA ARG A 79 14.31 -7.84 12.46
C ARG A 79 14.88 -9.22 12.14
N ILE A 80 14.29 -9.95 11.20
CA ILE A 80 14.79 -11.24 10.73
C ILE A 80 16.16 -11.08 10.08
N GLU A 81 16.31 -10.08 9.20
CA GLU A 81 17.58 -9.77 8.54
C GLU A 81 18.68 -9.50 9.57
N ARG A 82 18.43 -8.60 10.54
CA ARG A 82 19.38 -8.30 11.63
C ARG A 82 19.71 -9.52 12.48
N HIS A 83 18.71 -10.37 12.77
CA HIS A 83 18.93 -11.57 13.57
C HIS A 83 19.76 -12.62 12.82
N ARG A 84 19.57 -12.74 11.50
CA ARG A 84 20.30 -13.68 10.65
C ARG A 84 21.67 -13.15 10.22
N GLY A 85 21.87 -11.83 10.23
CA GLY A 85 23.11 -11.17 9.87
C GLY A 85 23.46 -11.28 8.37
N TYR A 86 22.48 -11.24 7.47
CA TYR A 86 22.73 -11.47 6.04
C TYR A 86 23.61 -10.37 5.43
N ILE A 87 23.29 -9.10 5.67
CA ILE A 87 24.09 -7.98 5.15
C ILE A 87 25.47 -7.97 5.80
N ASP A 88 25.57 -8.29 7.09
CA ASP A 88 26.85 -8.34 7.79
C ASP A 88 27.73 -9.50 7.29
N SER A 89 27.12 -10.62 6.89
CA SER A 89 27.83 -11.74 6.26
C SER A 89 28.39 -11.36 4.89
N LEU A 90 27.62 -10.63 4.07
CA LEU A 90 28.11 -10.10 2.80
C LEU A 90 29.30 -9.16 3.02
N ARG A 91 29.21 -8.26 4.00
CA ARG A 91 30.33 -7.39 4.38
C ARG A 91 31.57 -8.17 4.78
N ALA A 92 31.42 -9.20 5.62
CA ALA A 92 32.54 -10.03 6.04
C ALA A 92 33.23 -10.74 4.86
N ILE A 93 32.47 -11.19 3.86
CA ILE A 93 33.02 -11.79 2.64
C ILE A 93 33.78 -10.75 1.81
N ILE A 94 33.22 -9.55 1.62
CA ILE A 94 33.90 -8.44 0.92
C ILE A 94 35.23 -8.12 1.60
N GLU A 95 35.25 -8.08 2.93
CA GLU A 95 36.48 -7.81 3.68
C GLU A 95 37.54 -8.92 3.50
N GLN A 96 37.14 -10.18 3.35
CA GLN A 96 38.07 -11.28 3.04
C GLN A 96 38.68 -11.12 1.64
N PHE A 97 37.89 -10.67 0.66
CA PHE A 97 38.41 -10.31 -0.67
C PHE A 97 39.40 -9.13 -0.59
N ASP A 98 39.06 -8.09 0.17
CA ASP A 98 39.88 -6.88 0.32
C ASP A 98 41.22 -7.17 1.00
N ARG A 99 41.26 -8.16 1.90
CA ARG A 99 42.50 -8.66 2.53
C ARG A 99 43.27 -9.66 1.67
N GLY A 100 42.74 -10.06 0.51
CA GLY A 100 43.34 -11.08 -0.36
C GLY A 100 43.31 -12.49 0.22
N GLU A 101 42.45 -12.78 1.19
CA GLU A 101 42.31 -14.10 1.83
C GLU A 101 41.59 -15.10 0.92
N ILE A 102 40.73 -14.59 0.02
CA ILE A 102 39.95 -15.37 -0.94
C ILE A 102 39.99 -14.71 -2.32
N SER A 103 39.94 -15.53 -3.37
CA SER A 103 39.83 -15.10 -4.77
C SER A 103 38.46 -15.35 -5.37
N SER A 104 37.64 -16.20 -4.74
CA SER A 104 36.25 -16.44 -5.09
C SER A 104 35.47 -16.97 -3.90
N ALA A 105 34.16 -16.75 -3.90
CA ALA A 105 33.24 -17.27 -2.90
C ALA A 105 31.86 -17.55 -3.51
N SER A 106 31.09 -18.39 -2.84
CA SER A 106 29.66 -18.54 -3.07
C SER A 106 28.89 -18.24 -1.79
N PHE A 107 27.68 -17.73 -1.94
CA PHE A 107 26.81 -17.39 -0.84
C PHE A 107 25.37 -17.74 -1.19
N HIS A 108 24.69 -18.38 -0.26
CA HIS A 108 23.32 -18.78 -0.44
C HIS A 108 22.52 -18.46 0.82
N VAL A 109 21.27 -18.06 0.60
CA VAL A 109 20.29 -17.92 1.67
C VAL A 109 19.03 -18.65 1.25
N GLN A 110 18.45 -19.38 2.20
CA GLN A 110 17.16 -20.03 1.99
C GLN A 110 16.03 -19.06 2.32
N PHE A 111 15.19 -18.78 1.34
CA PHE A 111 13.99 -17.97 1.51
C PHE A 111 12.75 -18.83 1.29
N ALA A 112 11.64 -18.46 1.92
CA ALA A 112 10.34 -19.04 1.60
C ALA A 112 9.96 -18.73 0.14
N GLU A 113 9.23 -19.64 -0.51
CA GLU A 113 8.70 -19.41 -1.86
C GLU A 113 7.67 -18.28 -1.85
N GLU A 114 6.73 -18.34 -0.90
CA GLU A 114 5.74 -17.28 -0.70
C GLU A 114 6.33 -16.16 0.17
N ARG A 115 6.84 -15.14 -0.51
CA ARG A 115 7.40 -13.93 0.12
C ARG A 115 6.39 -12.79 0.15
N PHE A 116 6.49 -11.97 1.19
CA PHE A 116 5.75 -10.71 1.36
C PHE A 116 4.22 -10.84 1.18
N PRO A 117 3.57 -11.77 1.91
CA PRO A 117 2.14 -12.01 1.77
C PRO A 117 1.32 -10.75 2.05
N ILE A 118 1.74 -9.90 3.00
CA ILE A 118 0.99 -8.70 3.39
C ILE A 118 1.11 -7.62 2.31
N TYR A 119 2.32 -7.37 1.80
CA TYR A 119 2.53 -6.45 0.69
C TYR A 119 1.72 -6.88 -0.53
N LYS A 120 1.83 -8.16 -0.93
CA LYS A 120 1.09 -8.71 -2.08
C LYS A 120 -0.42 -8.58 -1.92
N ALA A 121 -0.94 -8.86 -0.72
CA ALA A 121 -2.36 -8.71 -0.41
C ALA A 121 -2.85 -7.26 -0.46
N ASN A 122 -1.94 -6.28 -0.39
CA ASN A 122 -2.27 -4.86 -0.32
C ASN A 122 -1.85 -4.05 -1.56
N ILE A 123 -1.34 -4.66 -2.64
CA ILE A 123 -0.90 -3.95 -3.85
C ILE A 123 -1.98 -3.01 -4.39
N GLN A 124 -3.23 -3.48 -4.47
CA GLN A 124 -4.38 -2.69 -4.95
C GLN A 124 -4.73 -1.51 -4.04
N ASN A 125 -4.29 -1.54 -2.79
CA ASN A 125 -4.56 -0.50 -1.80
C ASN A 125 -3.39 0.49 -1.64
N LEU A 126 -2.23 0.23 -2.24
CA LEU A 126 -1.06 1.11 -2.11
C LEU A 126 -1.33 2.53 -2.63
N GLY A 127 -2.14 2.66 -3.67
CA GLY A 127 -2.54 3.97 -4.22
C GLY A 127 -3.44 4.80 -3.27
N LYS A 128 -3.80 4.26 -2.11
CA LYS A 128 -4.51 5.01 -1.05
C LYS A 128 -3.56 5.69 -0.07
N LEU A 129 -2.31 5.24 0.01
CA LEU A 129 -1.28 5.83 0.86
C LEU A 129 -0.77 7.15 0.27
N ASP A 130 0.01 7.90 1.06
CA ASP A 130 0.75 9.04 0.54
C ASP A 130 1.69 8.61 -0.60
N THR A 131 1.82 9.45 -1.63
CA THR A 131 2.60 9.12 -2.83
C THR A 131 4.07 8.85 -2.51
N ARG A 132 4.66 9.59 -1.57
CA ARG A 132 6.05 9.38 -1.15
C ARG A 132 6.19 8.04 -0.44
N LEU A 133 5.26 7.72 0.45
CA LEU A 133 5.25 6.44 1.15
C LEU A 133 5.09 5.26 0.16
N GLN A 134 4.16 5.38 -0.79
CA GLN A 134 3.94 4.37 -1.82
C GLN A 134 5.22 4.06 -2.61
N GLN A 135 5.91 5.09 -3.09
CA GLN A 135 7.15 4.92 -3.87
C GLN A 135 8.23 4.20 -3.05
N LYS A 136 8.41 4.59 -1.79
CA LYS A 136 9.38 3.97 -0.89
C LYS A 136 9.07 2.51 -0.60
N VAL A 137 7.79 2.19 -0.33
CA VAL A 137 7.35 0.80 -0.08
C VAL A 137 7.63 -0.08 -1.30
N VAL A 138 7.25 0.36 -2.50
CA VAL A 138 7.50 -0.41 -3.73
C VAL A 138 9.00 -0.61 -3.94
N LEU A 139 9.79 0.46 -3.84
CA LEU A 139 11.24 0.40 -4.06
C LEU A 139 11.92 -0.53 -3.04
N LEU A 140 11.51 -0.48 -1.78
CA LEU A 140 11.99 -1.37 -0.72
C LEU A 140 11.82 -2.83 -1.10
N TYR A 141 10.60 -3.25 -1.47
CA TYR A 141 10.35 -4.64 -1.84
C TYR A 141 11.11 -5.05 -3.10
N GLN A 142 11.32 -4.13 -4.05
CA GLN A 142 12.13 -4.44 -5.24
C GLN A 142 13.61 -4.64 -4.91
N PHE A 143 14.20 -3.83 -4.01
CA PHE A 143 15.58 -4.05 -3.59
C PHE A 143 15.75 -5.37 -2.83
N ILE A 144 14.82 -5.69 -1.92
CA ILE A 144 14.87 -6.97 -1.21
C ILE A 144 14.74 -8.13 -2.21
N GLU A 145 13.78 -8.06 -3.14
CA GLU A 145 13.58 -9.12 -4.13
C GLU A 145 14.82 -9.27 -5.04
N ALA A 146 15.44 -8.18 -5.50
CA ALA A 146 16.67 -8.22 -6.29
C ALA A 146 17.79 -8.99 -5.55
N GLY A 147 18.05 -8.63 -4.28
CA GLY A 147 19.05 -9.35 -3.48
C GLY A 147 18.69 -10.82 -3.25
N ILE A 148 17.41 -11.14 -3.05
CA ILE A 148 16.96 -12.54 -2.93
C ILE A 148 17.23 -13.32 -4.23
N GLN A 149 16.97 -12.72 -5.40
CA GLN A 149 17.18 -13.38 -6.69
C GLN A 149 18.66 -13.71 -6.94
N ASP A 150 19.58 -12.90 -6.42
CA ASP A 150 21.01 -13.16 -6.56
C ASP A 150 21.54 -14.18 -5.54
N MET A 151 20.91 -14.28 -4.36
CA MET A 151 21.32 -15.18 -3.28
C MET A 151 20.59 -16.54 -3.24
N LYS A 152 19.52 -16.71 -4.02
CA LYS A 152 18.77 -17.98 -4.08
C LYS A 152 19.60 -19.08 -4.76
N LEU A 153 19.12 -20.32 -4.69
CA LEU A 153 19.70 -21.43 -5.44
C LEU A 153 19.69 -21.13 -6.95
N GLY A 154 20.88 -21.20 -7.58
CA GLY A 154 21.08 -20.83 -8.98
C GLY A 154 21.10 -19.32 -9.27
N GLY A 155 21.06 -18.47 -8.24
CA GLY A 155 21.29 -17.02 -8.34
C GLY A 155 22.78 -16.68 -8.52
N LEU A 156 23.07 -15.41 -8.82
CA LEU A 156 24.42 -14.93 -9.15
C LEU A 156 25.50 -15.32 -8.13
N LEU A 157 25.20 -15.20 -6.82
CA LEU A 157 26.17 -15.53 -5.77
C LEU A 157 26.24 -17.03 -5.45
N ASN A 158 25.32 -17.83 -5.96
CA ASN A 158 25.22 -19.24 -5.62
C ASN A 158 25.59 -20.17 -6.78
N ALA A 159 25.27 -19.81 -8.02
CA ALA A 159 25.39 -20.68 -9.19
C ALA A 159 26.85 -21.15 -9.41
N THR A 160 27.80 -20.24 -9.25
CA THR A 160 29.23 -20.52 -9.28
C THR A 160 29.96 -19.62 -8.29
N PRO A 161 31.17 -19.99 -7.83
CA PRO A 161 32.01 -19.05 -7.10
C PRO A 161 32.31 -17.83 -7.97
N VAL A 162 32.06 -16.63 -7.43
CA VAL A 162 32.29 -15.35 -8.10
C VAL A 162 33.34 -14.53 -7.35
N GLY A 163 33.88 -13.51 -8.02
CA GLY A 163 34.80 -12.54 -7.42
C GLY A 163 34.10 -11.55 -6.48
N ARG A 164 34.79 -10.48 -6.12
CA ARG A 164 34.34 -9.50 -5.12
C ARG A 164 33.14 -8.68 -5.57
N GLU A 165 33.10 -8.25 -6.83
CA GLU A 165 32.18 -7.24 -7.35
C GLU A 165 30.70 -7.61 -7.12
N PRO A 166 30.22 -8.82 -7.45
CA PRO A 166 28.83 -9.20 -7.17
C PRO A 166 28.45 -9.10 -5.69
N PHE A 167 29.36 -9.43 -4.78
CA PHE A 167 29.11 -9.28 -3.34
C PHE A 167 28.96 -7.82 -2.94
N ALA A 168 29.80 -6.95 -3.47
CA ALA A 168 29.75 -5.51 -3.20
C ALA A 168 28.43 -4.90 -3.69
N GLU A 169 28.01 -5.20 -4.92
CA GLU A 169 26.75 -4.70 -5.49
C GLU A 169 25.54 -5.13 -4.65
N ILE A 170 25.46 -6.41 -4.28
CA ILE A 170 24.32 -6.92 -3.50
C ILE A 170 24.34 -6.37 -2.07
N HIS A 171 25.53 -6.20 -1.48
CA HIS A 171 25.67 -5.55 -0.19
C HIS A 171 25.16 -4.10 -0.24
N GLU A 172 25.44 -3.34 -1.30
CA GLU A 172 24.93 -1.98 -1.48
C GLU A 172 23.41 -1.94 -1.67
N ILE A 173 22.85 -2.83 -2.50
CA ILE A 173 21.40 -2.94 -2.72
C ILE A 173 20.68 -3.26 -1.41
N LEU A 174 21.14 -4.27 -0.68
CA LEU A 174 20.48 -4.68 0.57
C LEU A 174 20.70 -3.69 1.71
N SER A 175 21.84 -3.01 1.76
CA SER A 175 22.07 -1.92 2.70
C SER A 175 21.13 -0.73 2.43
N SER A 176 20.92 -0.42 1.15
CA SER A 176 19.95 0.60 0.72
C SER A 176 18.53 0.19 1.08
N ALA A 177 18.18 -1.09 0.90
CA ALA A 177 16.89 -1.64 1.33
C ALA A 177 16.69 -1.50 2.84
N ARG A 178 17.71 -1.84 3.66
CA ARG A 178 17.64 -1.70 5.12
C ARG A 178 17.37 -0.24 5.52
N HIS A 179 18.14 0.69 4.95
CA HIS A 179 17.97 2.11 5.22
C HIS A 179 16.59 2.63 4.81
N LEU A 180 16.14 2.28 3.60
CA LEU A 180 14.82 2.64 3.10
C LEU A 180 13.69 2.04 3.96
N GLY A 181 13.88 0.83 4.47
CA GLY A 181 12.96 0.19 5.40
C GLY A 181 12.81 0.99 6.70
N ASP A 182 13.92 1.43 7.30
CA ASP A 182 13.88 2.28 8.49
C ASP A 182 13.19 3.62 8.21
N GLU A 183 13.41 4.23 7.03
CA GLU A 183 12.69 5.44 6.62
C GLU A 183 11.18 5.22 6.45
N VAL A 184 10.78 4.09 5.86
CA VAL A 184 9.36 3.75 5.66
C VAL A 184 8.66 3.57 7.01
N LEU A 185 9.29 2.86 7.95
CA LEU A 185 8.75 2.70 9.29
C LEU A 185 8.58 4.05 9.99
N ALA A 186 9.60 4.91 9.96
CA ALA A 186 9.53 6.24 10.55
C ALA A 186 8.44 7.11 9.92
N GLN A 187 8.27 7.02 8.59
CA GLN A 187 7.20 7.75 7.90
C GLN A 187 5.81 7.23 8.28
N ILE A 188 5.61 5.91 8.37
CA ILE A 188 4.33 5.34 8.80
C ILE A 188 3.98 5.78 10.23
N GLU A 189 4.95 5.79 11.15
CA GLU A 189 4.72 6.28 12.52
C GLU A 189 4.30 7.76 12.55
N ALA A 190 4.89 8.58 11.68
CA ALA A 190 4.58 10.01 11.59
C ALA A 190 3.20 10.28 10.95
N ASP A 191 2.88 9.58 9.87
CA ASP A 191 1.66 9.78 9.09
C ASP A 191 0.43 9.10 9.73
N TYR A 192 0.66 8.02 10.52
CA TYR A 192 -0.38 7.15 11.07
C TYR A 192 -0.09 6.75 12.53
N PRO A 193 -0.27 7.67 13.51
CA PRO A 193 -0.01 7.38 14.92
C PRO A 193 -0.88 6.23 15.45
N GLY A 194 -0.31 5.39 16.32
CA GLY A 194 -0.95 4.18 16.87
C GLY A 194 -0.56 2.86 16.20
N THR A 195 0.47 2.88 15.36
CA THR A 195 1.03 1.73 14.64
C THR A 195 2.07 0.92 15.42
N ARG A 196 2.35 1.28 16.68
CA ARG A 196 3.30 0.59 17.59
C ARG A 196 2.65 -0.51 18.41
#